data_AF-A0A2E0W4J6-F1
#
_entry.id   AF-A0A2E0W4J6-F1
#
_cell.length_a   1.000
_cell.length_b   1.000
_cell.length_c   1.000
_cell.angle_alpha   90.00
_cell.angle_beta   90.00
_cell.angle_gamma   90.00
#
_symmetry.space_group_name_H-M   'P 1'
#
loop_
_entity.id
_entity.type
_entity.pdbx_description
1 polymer ?
#
loop_
_entity_poly.entity_id
_entity_poly.type
_entity_poly.pdbx_seq_one_letter_code
_entity_poly.pdbx_strand_id
1 'polypeptide(L)'
;MKNFLDELLEEVESKEKSEQLAYYDLALKEISALQTEISSIFSQSDREVEIIKSWALTKASTLQERVDFLTLKLESFIRSEGKKTIELPRGTLKLRKSPDRAEITNLSLFLESATSELLTVIPEQVKPDLIKIKAFIKLSGRIPRGVTITEGKEEFTYKLTKEVSDDTENQIRA
;
A
#
# COMPACT_ATOMS: atom_id res chain seq x y z
N MET A 1 36.77 15.33 50.45
CA MET A 1 35.45 15.79 50.94
C MET A 1 34.97 16.81 49.95
N LYS A 2 33.81 16.60 49.31
CA LYS A 2 33.14 17.69 48.57
C LYS A 2 32.70 18.72 49.61
N ASN A 3 32.84 20.02 49.32
CA ASN A 3 32.34 21.03 50.23
C ASN A 3 30.81 21.05 50.18
N PHE A 4 30.17 21.45 51.28
CA PHE A 4 28.70 21.59 51.36
C PHE A 4 28.11 22.42 50.21
N LEU A 5 28.84 23.45 49.76
CA LEU A 5 28.45 24.25 48.60
C LEU A 5 28.49 23.45 47.29
N ASP A 6 29.47 22.57 47.09
CA ASP A 6 29.57 21.73 45.89
C ASP A 6 28.44 20.71 45.85
N GLU A 7 28.05 20.17 47.01
CA GLU A 7 26.93 19.24 47.14
C GLU A 7 25.58 19.93 46.86
N LEU A 8 25.39 21.15 47.36
CA LEU A 8 24.21 21.97 47.06
C LEU A 8 24.14 22.35 45.56
N LEU A 9 25.27 22.70 44.95
CA LEU A 9 25.35 23.01 43.52
C LEU A 9 24.98 21.79 42.67
N GLU A 10 25.54 20.61 42.97
CA GLU A 10 25.20 19.37 42.27
C GLU A 10 23.73 19.00 42.43
N GLU A 11 23.15 19.19 43.62
CA GLU A 11 21.72 18.94 43.87
C GLU A 11 20.83 19.86 43.02
N VAL A 12 21.15 21.16 42.95
CA VAL A 12 20.40 22.13 42.14
C VAL A 12 20.51 21.80 40.65
N GLU A 13 21.71 21.54 40.13
CA GLU A 13 21.89 21.16 38.73
C GLU A 13 21.14 19.86 38.38
N SER A 14 21.07 18.91 39.31
CA SER A 14 20.33 17.66 39.11
C SER A 14 18.82 17.90 39.02
N LYS A 15 18.28 18.79 39.85
CA LYS A 15 16.86 19.18 39.84
C LYS A 15 16.52 19.90 38.53
N GLU A 16 17.31 20.88 38.13
CA GLU A 16 17.11 21.61 36.87
C GLU A 16 17.12 20.66 35.66
N LYS A 17 18.07 19.72 35.60
CA LYS A 17 18.10 18.68 34.56
C LYS A 17 16.85 17.80 34.60
N SER A 18 16.39 17.41 35.79
CA SER A 18 15.18 16.59 35.92
C SER A 18 13.93 17.32 35.43
N GLU A 19 13.81 18.62 35.73
CA GLU A 19 12.70 19.47 35.28
C GLU A 19 12.71 19.62 33.76
N GLN A 20 13.88 19.84 33.15
CA GLN A 20 14.03 19.89 31.70
C GLN A 20 13.62 18.57 31.03
N LEU A 21 14.05 17.43 31.57
CA LEU A 21 13.66 16.12 31.04
C LEU A 21 12.16 15.88 31.17
N ALA A 22 11.53 16.26 32.29
CA ALA A 22 10.09 16.17 32.47
C ALA A 22 9.31 17.03 31.47
N TYR A 23 9.83 18.22 31.14
CA TYR A 23 9.25 19.09 30.10
C TYR A 23 9.28 18.41 28.72
N TYR A 24 10.41 17.81 28.33
CA TYR A 24 10.49 17.12 27.04
C TYR A 24 9.69 15.80 27.00
N ASP A 25 9.54 15.11 28.12
CA ASP A 25 8.63 13.97 28.24
C ASP A 25 7.16 14.38 28.03
N LEU A 26 6.75 15.52 28.60
CA LEU A 26 5.43 16.10 28.36
C LEU A 26 5.22 16.42 26.86
N ALA A 27 6.25 16.94 26.18
CA ALA A 27 6.17 17.19 24.74
C ALA A 27 6.00 15.89 23.93
N LEU A 28 6.69 14.80 24.31
CA LEU A 28 6.49 13.48 23.68
C LEU A 28 5.07 12.94 23.91
N LYS A 29 4.50 13.16 25.10
CA LYS A 29 3.12 12.80 25.42
C LYS A 29 2.12 13.57 24.54
N GLU A 30 2.31 14.87 24.37
CA GLU A 30 1.47 15.70 23.50
C GLU A 30 1.54 15.24 22.03
N ILE A 31 2.75 14.94 21.54
CA ILE A 31 2.93 14.37 20.19
C ILE A 31 2.17 13.05 20.05
N SER A 32 2.20 12.18 21.06
CA SER A 32 1.46 10.90 21.07
C SER A 32 -0.06 11.11 20.98
N ALA A 33 -0.59 12.06 21.76
CA ALA A 33 -2.01 12.42 21.73
C ALA A 33 -2.44 12.92 20.35
N LEU A 34 -1.66 13.84 19.76
CA LEU A 34 -1.92 14.36 18.40
C LEU A 34 -1.86 13.27 17.33
N GLN A 35 -0.88 12.36 17.40
CA GLN A 35 -0.78 11.24 16.47
C GLN A 35 -1.98 10.28 16.58
N THR A 36 -2.50 10.09 17.80
CA THR A 36 -3.69 9.27 18.05
C THR A 36 -4.94 9.92 17.46
N GLU A 37 -5.10 11.23 17.65
CA GLU A 37 -6.21 11.99 17.07
C GLU A 37 -6.16 11.96 15.53
N ILE A 38 -5.00 12.20 14.94
CA ILE A 38 -4.78 12.09 13.49
C ILE A 38 -5.16 10.69 12.98
N SER A 39 -4.73 9.64 13.69
CA SER A 39 -5.04 8.26 13.33
C SER A 39 -6.55 7.96 13.39
N SER A 40 -7.24 8.52 14.40
CA SER A 40 -8.70 8.41 14.53
C SER A 40 -9.42 9.09 13.36
N ILE A 41 -8.99 10.29 12.97
CA ILE A 41 -9.54 11.03 11.83
C ILE A 41 -9.40 10.23 10.54
N PHE A 42 -8.21 9.67 10.27
CA PHE A 42 -8.00 8.83 9.09
C PHE A 42 -8.86 7.56 9.13
N SER A 43 -8.91 6.89 10.28
CA SER A 43 -9.75 5.70 10.46
C SER A 43 -11.23 5.97 10.21
N GLN A 44 -11.75 7.11 10.68
CA GLN A 44 -13.13 7.52 10.43
C GLN A 44 -13.34 7.85 8.94
N SER A 45 -12.42 8.60 8.32
CA SER A 45 -12.50 8.96 6.92
C SER A 45 -12.51 7.73 6.00
N ASP A 46 -11.67 6.74 6.27
CA ASP A 46 -11.63 5.50 5.51
C ASP A 46 -12.96 4.74 5.58
N ARG A 47 -13.57 4.65 6.78
CA ARG A 47 -14.90 4.05 6.97
C ARG A 47 -15.98 4.80 6.18
N GLU A 48 -15.97 6.12 6.21
CA GLU A 48 -16.94 6.93 5.45
C GLU A 48 -16.78 6.73 3.94
N VAL A 49 -15.53 6.68 3.45
CA VAL A 49 -15.23 6.38 2.05
C VAL A 49 -15.74 4.99 1.66
N GLU A 50 -15.57 3.98 2.51
CA GLU A 50 -16.11 2.64 2.28
C GLU A 50 -17.64 2.62 2.23
N ILE A 51 -18.31 3.36 3.11
CA ILE A 51 -19.78 3.50 3.11
C ILE A 51 -20.24 4.15 1.79
N ILE A 52 -19.58 5.23 1.35
CA ILE A 52 -19.94 5.90 0.09
C ILE A 52 -19.73 4.98 -1.11
N LYS A 53 -18.60 4.26 -1.15
CA LYS A 53 -18.29 3.31 -2.23
C LYS A 53 -19.30 2.16 -2.28
N SER A 54 -19.63 1.57 -1.14
CA SER A 54 -20.59 0.46 -1.05
C SER A 54 -22.00 0.90 -1.43
N TRP A 55 -22.44 2.09 -0.99
CA TRP A 55 -23.70 2.69 -1.42
C TRP A 55 -23.75 2.89 -2.93
N ALA A 56 -22.70 3.49 -3.51
CA ALA A 56 -22.61 3.73 -4.95
C ALA A 56 -22.64 2.42 -5.75
N LEU A 57 -21.89 1.41 -5.31
CA LEU A 57 -21.88 0.07 -5.91
C LEU A 57 -23.27 -0.57 -5.89
N THR A 58 -23.97 -0.48 -4.75
CA THR A 58 -25.31 -1.07 -4.59
C THR A 58 -26.34 -0.39 -5.50
N LYS A 59 -26.29 0.94 -5.63
CA LYS A 59 -27.18 1.65 -6.56
C LYS A 59 -26.86 1.32 -8.01
N ALA A 60 -25.57 1.29 -8.36
CA ALA A 60 -25.13 0.94 -9.71
C ALA A 60 -25.50 -0.50 -10.09
N SER A 61 -25.37 -1.47 -9.17
CA SER A 61 -25.69 -2.88 -9.45
C SER A 61 -27.16 -3.07 -9.82
N THR A 62 -28.09 -2.42 -9.11
CA THR A 62 -29.52 -2.51 -9.44
C THR A 62 -29.87 -1.96 -10.82
N LEU A 63 -29.14 -0.94 -11.29
CA LEU A 63 -29.30 -0.40 -12.64
C LEU A 63 -28.64 -1.33 -13.67
N GLN A 64 -27.47 -1.88 -13.33
CA GLN A 64 -26.76 -2.83 -14.19
C GLN A 64 -27.59 -4.09 -14.43
N GLU A 65 -28.25 -4.66 -13.41
CA GLU A 65 -29.15 -5.81 -13.57
C GLU A 65 -30.28 -5.53 -14.57
N ARG A 66 -30.84 -4.32 -14.54
CA ARG A 66 -31.87 -3.90 -15.51
C ARG A 66 -31.29 -3.78 -16.92
N VAL A 67 -30.08 -3.24 -17.05
CA VAL A 67 -29.35 -3.17 -18.32
C VAL A 67 -29.08 -4.57 -18.86
N ASP A 68 -28.64 -5.50 -18.02
CA ASP A 68 -28.32 -6.87 -18.41
C ASP A 68 -29.58 -7.62 -18.86
N PHE A 69 -30.70 -7.43 -18.15
CA PHE A 69 -31.99 -8.00 -18.53
C PHE A 69 -32.47 -7.48 -19.91
N LEU A 70 -32.33 -6.18 -20.16
CA LEU A 70 -32.66 -5.61 -21.48
C LEU A 70 -31.70 -6.10 -22.57
N THR A 71 -30.42 -6.25 -22.24
CA THR A 71 -29.41 -6.78 -23.16
C THR A 71 -29.74 -8.23 -23.55
N LEU A 72 -30.15 -9.07 -22.61
CA LEU A 72 -30.58 -10.44 -22.88
C LEU A 72 -31.79 -10.51 -23.82
N LYS A 73 -32.74 -9.57 -23.67
CA LYS A 73 -33.89 -9.45 -24.60
C LYS A 73 -33.45 -9.05 -26.01
N LEU A 74 -32.54 -8.07 -26.12
CA LEU A 74 -31.99 -7.65 -27.41
C LEU A 74 -31.20 -8.77 -28.08
N GLU A 75 -30.43 -9.54 -27.31
CA GLU A 75 -29.71 -10.71 -27.81
C GLU A 75 -30.67 -11.79 -28.32
N SER A 76 -31.72 -12.10 -27.55
CA SER A 76 -32.74 -13.07 -27.97
C SER A 76 -33.40 -12.65 -29.28
N PHE A 77 -33.69 -11.35 -29.43
CA PHE A 77 -34.29 -10.79 -30.64
C PHE A 77 -33.39 -10.88 -31.89
N ILE A 78 -32.11 -10.47 -31.79
CA ILE A 78 -31.20 -10.57 -32.96
C ILE A 78 -30.95 -12.03 -33.35
N ARG A 79 -30.92 -12.95 -32.37
CA ARG A 79 -30.80 -14.39 -32.63
C ARG A 79 -32.05 -14.97 -33.31
N SER A 80 -33.26 -14.56 -32.90
CA SER A 80 -34.50 -15.01 -33.56
C SER A 80 -34.65 -14.47 -34.98
N GLU A 81 -34.14 -13.27 -35.26
CA GLU A 81 -34.14 -12.68 -36.60
C GLU A 81 -33.13 -13.32 -37.56
N GLY A 82 -32.13 -14.06 -37.05
CA GLY A 82 -31.09 -14.70 -37.86
C GLY A 82 -30.14 -13.73 -38.58
N LYS A 83 -30.24 -12.42 -38.32
CA LYS A 83 -29.41 -11.38 -38.93
C LYS A 83 -28.13 -11.16 -38.12
N LYS A 84 -27.00 -10.96 -38.80
CA LYS A 84 -25.72 -10.61 -38.14
C LYS A 84 -25.68 -9.16 -37.63
N THR A 85 -26.45 -8.26 -38.23
CA THR A 85 -26.50 -6.84 -37.88
C THR A 85 -27.91 -6.29 -38.10
N ILE A 86 -28.42 -5.52 -37.14
CA ILE A 86 -29.70 -4.82 -37.22
C ILE A 86 -29.48 -3.37 -36.76
N GLU A 87 -29.75 -2.41 -37.64
CA GLU A 87 -29.69 -0.98 -37.31
C GLU A 87 -31.05 -0.50 -36.80
N LEU A 88 -31.05 0.21 -35.68
CA LEU A 88 -32.21 0.80 -35.03
C LEU A 88 -31.97 2.30 -34.83
N PRO A 89 -33.02 3.13 -34.64
CA PRO A 89 -32.86 4.58 -34.49
C PRO A 89 -31.99 5.02 -33.31
N ARG A 90 -31.80 4.17 -32.30
CA ARG A 90 -31.03 4.47 -31.08
C ARG A 90 -29.75 3.62 -30.93
N GLY A 91 -29.39 2.82 -31.92
CA GLY A 91 -28.20 2.00 -31.87
C GLY A 91 -28.19 0.83 -32.85
N THR A 92 -27.17 -0.01 -32.78
CA THR A 92 -27.01 -1.15 -33.69
C THR A 92 -26.79 -2.43 -32.91
N LEU A 93 -27.55 -3.47 -33.24
CA LEU A 93 -27.34 -4.82 -32.73
C LEU A 93 -26.38 -5.55 -33.66
N LYS A 94 -25.31 -6.15 -33.13
CA LYS A 94 -24.33 -6.92 -33.91
C LYS A 94 -23.97 -8.22 -33.19
N LEU A 95 -23.94 -9.32 -33.94
CA LEU A 95 -23.35 -10.58 -33.48
C LEU A 95 -21.93 -10.69 -34.02
N ARG A 96 -20.93 -10.58 -33.13
CA ARG A 96 -19.50 -10.70 -33.47
C ARG A 96 -18.93 -11.97 -32.86
N LYS A 97 -18.15 -12.72 -33.64
CA LYS A 97 -17.29 -13.80 -33.11
C LYS A 97 -16.01 -13.16 -32.55
N SER A 98 -15.73 -13.36 -31.27
CA SER A 98 -14.43 -13.02 -30.68
C SER A 98 -13.32 -13.89 -31.31
N PRO A 99 -12.08 -13.40 -31.42
CA PRO A 99 -10.99 -14.23 -31.90
C PRO A 99 -10.82 -15.45 -30.99
N ASP A 100 -10.38 -16.56 -31.58
CA ASP A 100 -10.16 -17.79 -30.85
C ASP A 100 -9.01 -17.55 -29.84
N ARG A 101 -9.24 -17.85 -28.57
CA ARG A 101 -8.26 -17.71 -27.49
C ARG A 101 -7.55 -19.06 -27.29
N ALA A 102 -6.24 -19.07 -27.45
CA ALA A 102 -5.41 -20.22 -27.10
C ALA A 102 -4.99 -20.11 -25.62
N GLU A 103 -5.18 -21.18 -24.86
CA GLU A 103 -4.70 -21.31 -23.48
C GLU A 103 -3.75 -22.51 -23.38
N ILE A 104 -2.64 -22.33 -22.67
CA ILE A 104 -1.68 -23.40 -22.45
C ILE A 104 -2.14 -24.20 -21.23
N THR A 105 -2.76 -25.36 -21.46
CA THR A 105 -3.24 -26.24 -20.38
C THR A 105 -2.10 -26.92 -19.62
N ASN A 106 -0.99 -27.24 -20.30
CA ASN A 106 0.20 -27.84 -19.70
C ASN A 106 1.46 -27.20 -20.27
N LEU A 107 2.17 -26.47 -19.42
CA LEU A 107 3.36 -25.72 -19.81
C LEU A 107 4.52 -26.63 -20.20
N SER A 108 4.77 -27.72 -19.46
CA SER A 108 5.91 -28.60 -19.70
C SER A 108 5.83 -29.28 -21.07
N LEU A 109 4.67 -29.86 -21.41
CA LEU A 109 4.44 -30.49 -22.71
C LEU A 109 4.51 -29.49 -23.87
N PHE A 110 4.04 -28.26 -23.64
CA PHE A 110 4.15 -27.20 -24.63
C PHE A 110 5.61 -26.82 -24.86
N LEU A 111 6.40 -26.62 -23.81
CA LEU A 111 7.81 -26.24 -23.91
C LEU A 111 8.70 -27.33 -24.56
N GLU A 112 8.35 -28.61 -24.41
CA GLU A 112 9.05 -29.72 -25.07
C GLU A 112 8.92 -29.71 -26.60
N SER A 113 7.80 -29.20 -27.12
CA SER A 113 7.46 -29.18 -28.55
C SER A 113 7.40 -27.78 -29.15
N ALA A 114 7.58 -26.74 -28.33
CA ALA A 114 7.48 -25.35 -28.76
C ALA A 114 8.65 -24.97 -29.68
N THR A 115 8.31 -24.38 -30.81
CA THR A 115 9.26 -23.73 -31.71
C THR A 115 9.56 -22.31 -31.24
N SER A 116 10.68 -21.74 -31.69
CA SER A 116 11.08 -20.36 -31.32
C SER A 116 10.06 -19.29 -31.72
N GLU A 117 9.18 -19.58 -32.68
CA GLU A 117 8.11 -18.69 -33.12
C GLU A 117 6.95 -18.60 -32.11
N LEU A 118 6.81 -19.60 -31.24
CA LEU A 118 5.76 -19.70 -30.22
C LEU A 118 6.23 -19.23 -28.83
N LEU A 119 7.49 -18.82 -28.71
CA LEU A 119 8.12 -18.43 -27.46
C LEU A 119 8.54 -16.96 -27.50
N THR A 120 8.15 -16.20 -26.47
CA THR A 120 8.68 -14.85 -26.26
C THR A 120 9.72 -14.90 -25.15
N VAL A 121 10.98 -14.64 -25.48
CA VAL A 121 12.07 -14.58 -24.49
C VAL A 121 12.16 -13.15 -23.95
N ILE A 122 11.87 -12.98 -22.66
CA ILE A 122 12.09 -11.71 -21.96
C ILE A 122 13.52 -11.74 -21.38
N PRO A 123 14.44 -10.88 -21.84
CA PRO A 123 15.81 -10.89 -21.36
C PRO A 123 15.89 -10.55 -19.86
N GLU A 124 16.86 -11.15 -19.19
CA GLU A 124 17.06 -11.09 -17.75
C GLU A 124 17.22 -9.64 -17.26
N GLN A 125 16.41 -9.25 -16.26
CA GLN A 125 16.43 -7.89 -15.71
C GLN A 125 17.61 -7.74 -14.73
N VAL A 126 18.67 -7.06 -15.15
CA VAL A 126 19.83 -6.76 -14.29
C VAL A 126 19.57 -5.49 -13.47
N LYS A 127 19.40 -5.63 -12.15
CA LYS A 127 19.24 -4.49 -11.22
C LYS A 127 20.53 -4.26 -10.40
N PRO A 128 20.96 -3.00 -10.20
CA PRO A 128 22.09 -2.69 -9.33
C PRO A 128 21.81 -3.05 -7.87
N ASP A 129 22.76 -3.73 -7.24
CA ASP A 129 22.70 -4.06 -5.80
C ASP A 129 23.39 -2.94 -4.99
N LEU A 130 22.58 -2.05 -4.43
CA LEU A 130 23.06 -0.90 -3.65
C LEU A 130 23.83 -1.31 -2.39
N ILE A 131 23.55 -2.49 -1.82
CA ILE A 131 24.24 -3.00 -0.63
C ILE A 131 25.66 -3.40 -1.02
N LYS A 132 25.81 -4.17 -2.11
CA LYS A 132 27.12 -4.59 -2.62
C LYS A 132 27.94 -3.41 -3.12
N ILE A 133 27.31 -2.42 -3.74
CA ILE A 133 27.99 -1.18 -4.16
C ILE A 133 28.56 -0.44 -2.93
N LYS A 134 27.76 -0.26 -1.87
CA LYS A 134 28.24 0.35 -0.62
C LYS A 134 29.38 -0.45 0.02
N ALA A 135 29.29 -1.79 0.01
CA ALA A 135 30.35 -2.66 0.53
C ALA A 135 31.65 -2.55 -0.29
N PHE A 136 31.54 -2.53 -1.62
CA PHE A 136 32.68 -2.35 -2.53
C PHE A 136 33.37 -1.01 -2.30
N ILE A 137 32.62 0.07 -2.11
CA ILE A 137 33.17 1.39 -1.81
C ILE A 137 33.94 1.38 -0.49
N LYS A 138 33.37 0.78 0.57
CA LYS A 138 34.04 0.64 1.88
C LYS A 138 35.34 -0.15 1.80
N LEU A 139 35.37 -1.21 0.98
CA LEU A 139 36.53 -2.10 0.85
C LEU A 139 37.62 -1.55 -0.07
N SER A 140 37.22 -1.00 -1.22
CA SER A 140 38.16 -0.58 -2.27
C SER A 140 38.57 0.90 -2.20
N GLY A 141 37.84 1.71 -1.43
CA GLY A 141 38.00 3.17 -1.39
C GLY A 141 37.70 3.87 -2.72
N ARG A 142 37.24 3.13 -3.74
CA ARG A 142 36.94 3.66 -5.08
C ARG A 142 35.44 3.69 -5.29
N ILE A 143 34.97 4.81 -5.84
CA ILE A 143 33.56 4.98 -6.21
C ILE A 143 33.37 4.42 -7.63
N PRO A 144 32.51 3.40 -7.83
CA PRO A 144 32.20 2.89 -9.16
C PRO A 144 31.64 3.98 -10.08
N ARG A 145 31.91 3.88 -11.38
CA ARG A 145 31.37 4.83 -12.37
C ARG A 145 29.84 4.83 -12.31
N GLY A 146 29.26 6.03 -12.26
CA GLY A 146 27.80 6.22 -12.18
C GLY A 146 27.22 6.18 -10.77
N VAL A 147 28.04 6.07 -9.72
CA VAL A 147 27.59 6.15 -8.32
C VAL A 147 28.05 7.47 -7.71
N THR A 148 27.12 8.21 -7.11
CA THR A 148 27.42 9.39 -6.28
C THR A 148 27.12 9.05 -4.83
N ILE A 149 28.05 9.37 -3.93
CA ILE A 149 27.89 9.16 -2.49
C ILE A 149 27.62 10.52 -1.86
N THR A 150 26.50 10.64 -1.16
CA THR A 150 26.23 11.76 -0.27
C THR A 150 26.52 11.29 1.16
N GLU A 151 27.29 12.09 1.90
CA GLU A 151 27.55 11.79 3.32
C GLU A 151 26.25 11.85 4.11
N GLY A 152 26.08 10.86 5.01
CA GLY A 152 24.93 10.82 5.90
C GLY A 152 24.99 12.01 6.85
N LYS A 153 23.88 12.74 6.94
CA LYS A 153 23.74 13.83 7.92
C LYS A 153 23.18 13.26 9.22
N GLU A 154 23.56 13.86 10.35
CA GLU A 154 22.90 13.57 11.62
C GLU A 154 21.44 14.03 11.52
N GLU A 155 20.51 13.12 11.69
CA GLU A 155 19.07 13.38 11.65
C GLU A 155 18.48 13.16 13.04
N PHE A 156 17.66 14.11 13.47
CA PHE A 156 16.89 13.97 14.70
C PHE A 156 15.83 12.88 14.53
N THR A 157 15.74 11.97 15.50
CA THR A 157 14.73 10.91 15.54
C THR A 157 14.21 10.74 16.96
N TYR A 158 12.93 10.38 17.09
CA TYR A 158 12.30 10.01 18.34
C TYR A 158 11.44 8.76 18.14
N LYS A 159 11.23 7.99 19.22
CA LYS A 159 10.35 6.82 19.23
C LYS A 159 9.39 6.96 20.41
N LEU A 160 8.10 6.87 20.12
CA LEU A 160 7.08 6.82 21.15
C LEU A 160 6.90 5.37 21.62
N THR A 161 6.88 5.16 22.92
CA THR A 161 6.49 3.87 23.50
C THR A 161 4.97 3.76 23.39
N LYS A 162 4.47 2.63 22.88
CA LYS A 162 3.03 2.38 22.87
C LYS A 162 2.57 2.22 24.32
N GLU A 163 1.60 3.02 24.74
CA GLU A 163 0.87 2.73 25.97
C GLU A 163 0.18 1.38 25.79
N VAL A 164 0.44 0.43 26.71
CA VAL A 164 -0.26 -0.84 26.75
C VAL A 164 -1.69 -0.51 27.20
N SER A 165 -2.62 -0.51 26.26
CA SER A 165 -4.05 -0.46 26.58
C SER A 165 -4.42 -1.75 27.31
N ASP A 166 -4.73 -1.65 28.60
CA ASP A 166 -5.30 -2.71 29.46
C ASP A 166 -6.77 -3.04 29.05
N ASP A 167 -6.98 -3.37 27.77
CA ASP A 167 -8.29 -3.76 27.22
C ASP A 167 -8.46 -5.28 27.08
N THR A 168 -7.59 -6.08 27.70
CA THR A 168 -7.64 -7.56 27.66
C THR A 168 -8.25 -8.26 28.88
N GLU A 169 -8.91 -7.57 29.81
CA GLU A 169 -9.50 -8.22 31.01
C GLU A 169 -11.02 -8.43 31.02
N ASN A 170 -11.78 -8.07 29.98
CA ASN A 170 -13.25 -8.24 29.97
C ASN A 170 -13.83 -9.15 28.87
N GLN A 171 -13.10 -10.20 28.47
CA GLN A 171 -13.64 -11.28 27.62
C GLN A 171 -13.63 -12.68 28.25
N ILE A 172 -13.47 -12.80 29.57
CA ILE A 172 -13.59 -14.09 30.28
C ILE A 172 -14.64 -14.00 31.40
N ARG A 173 -15.83 -13.46 31.11
CA ARG A 173 -17.07 -13.70 31.87
C ARG A 173 -18.28 -13.54 30.94
N ALA A 174 -18.50 -14.55 30.10
CA ALA A 174 -19.79 -14.86 29.48
C ALA A 174 -20.01 -16.37 29.60
#